data_AF-A0A0B5KHY6-F1
#
_entry.id   AF-A0A0B5KHY6-F1
#
_cell.length_a   1.000
_cell.length_b   1.000
_cell.length_c   1.000
_cell.angle_alpha   90.00
_cell.angle_beta   90.00
_cell.angle_gamma   90.00
#
_symmetry.space_group_name_H-M   'P 1'
#
loop_
_entity.id
_entity.type
_entity.pdbx_description
1 polymer ?
#
loop_
_entity_poly.entity_id
_entity_poly.type
_entity_poly.pdbx_seq_one_letter_code
_entity_poly.pdbx_strand_id
1 'polypeptide(L)'
;MISNPVLGYRLDPGEPGIPYSAPASRSVLRVLSQEISNLLAFKKEAFREGGYVIYSNIALDMRKRGSFLAAIAGRTQVYIYTPVSQNGEKVNDFQDRQDEIERKILELQRRLSQETDPVERERLKEDIERLKLALSVLKAGLRTPELLVGVLLDSLV
;
A
#
# COMPACT_ATOMS: atom_id res chain seq x y z
N MET A 1 1.31 41.85 -3.27
CA MET A 1 1.17 40.92 -4.42
C MET A 1 1.48 39.51 -3.93
N ILE A 2 0.60 38.53 -4.21
CA ILE A 2 0.81 37.13 -3.80
C ILE A 2 1.69 36.44 -4.84
N SER A 3 2.78 35.78 -4.42
CA SER A 3 3.74 35.10 -5.30
C SER A 3 3.73 33.59 -5.04
N ASN A 4 3.47 32.79 -6.08
CA ASN A 4 3.41 31.33 -6.05
C ASN A 4 4.49 30.72 -6.95
N PRO A 5 5.76 30.67 -6.50
CA PRO A 5 6.85 30.18 -7.33
C PRO A 5 6.74 28.66 -7.55
N VAL A 6 7.28 28.20 -8.68
CA VAL A 6 7.38 26.78 -9.02
C VAL A 6 8.64 26.19 -8.38
N LEU A 7 8.50 25.08 -7.65
CA LEU A 7 9.57 24.39 -6.94
C LEU A 7 10.04 23.18 -7.74
N GLY A 8 11.35 23.09 -8.02
CA GLY A 8 11.96 21.90 -8.60
C GLY A 8 12.37 20.92 -7.51
N TYR A 9 11.90 19.68 -7.60
CA TYR A 9 12.28 18.58 -6.70
C TYR A 9 13.42 17.78 -7.33
N ARG A 10 14.40 17.38 -6.53
CA ARG A 10 15.48 16.50 -6.99
C ARG A 10 15.04 15.04 -6.83
N LEU A 11 15.50 14.20 -7.75
CA LEU A 11 15.38 12.75 -7.63
C LEU A 11 16.47 12.28 -6.66
N ASP A 12 16.09 11.57 -5.60
CA ASP A 12 17.08 10.84 -4.81
C ASP A 12 17.58 9.63 -5.62
N PRO A 13 18.90 9.33 -5.64
CA PRO A 13 19.44 8.23 -6.40
C PRO A 13 18.83 6.89 -5.95
N GLY A 14 18.22 6.16 -6.89
CA GLY A 14 17.60 4.85 -6.62
C GLY A 14 16.10 4.87 -6.35
N GLU A 15 15.47 6.04 -6.20
CA GLU A 15 14.02 6.14 -6.17
C GLU A 15 13.46 6.28 -7.60
N PRO A 16 12.28 5.70 -7.93
CA PRO A 16 11.48 6.13 -9.07
C PRO A 16 10.93 7.53 -8.76
N GLY A 17 11.81 8.53 -8.74
CA GLY A 17 11.47 9.82 -8.19
C GLY A 17 10.54 10.61 -9.10
N ILE A 18 10.09 11.75 -8.60
CA ILE A 18 9.12 12.59 -9.30
C ILE A 18 9.75 13.21 -10.56
N PRO A 19 9.19 12.99 -11.76
CA PRO A 19 9.42 13.92 -12.83
C PRO A 19 8.56 15.16 -12.53
N TYR A 20 9.21 16.31 -12.53
CA TYR A 20 8.62 17.65 -12.56
C TYR A 20 8.27 18.35 -11.24
N SER A 21 8.46 19.66 -11.34
CA SER A 21 8.21 20.70 -10.36
C SER A 21 6.73 20.84 -9.98
N ALA A 22 6.46 21.56 -8.88
CA ALA A 22 5.09 21.94 -8.52
C ALA A 22 5.05 23.38 -7.99
N PRO A 23 3.95 24.12 -8.20
CA PRO A 23 3.74 25.41 -7.54
C PRO A 23 3.83 25.27 -6.01
N ALA A 24 4.38 26.26 -5.33
CA ALA A 24 4.55 26.28 -3.88
C ALA A 24 3.23 25.96 -3.13
N SER A 25 2.10 26.44 -3.63
CA SER A 25 0.76 26.13 -3.09
C SER A 25 0.36 24.64 -3.09
N ARG A 26 0.91 23.82 -4.00
CA ARG A 26 0.60 22.39 -4.14
C ARG A 26 1.73 21.47 -3.67
N SER A 27 2.80 22.06 -3.16
CA SER A 27 4.02 21.37 -2.77
C SER A 27 3.80 20.30 -1.69
N VAL A 28 2.97 20.59 -0.69
CA VAL A 28 2.68 19.65 0.41
C VAL A 28 2.04 18.37 -0.11
N LEU A 29 0.97 18.49 -0.89
CA LEU A 29 0.30 17.34 -1.48
C LEU A 29 1.27 16.54 -2.38
N ARG A 30 2.04 17.26 -3.22
CA ARG A 30 3.02 16.64 -4.13
C ARG A 30 4.04 15.79 -3.39
N VAL A 31 4.70 16.36 -2.38
CA VAL A 31 5.73 15.67 -1.60
C VAL A 31 5.11 14.54 -0.79
N LEU A 32 3.98 14.76 -0.12
CA LEU A 32 3.30 13.70 0.64
C LEU A 32 2.91 12.50 -0.23
N SER A 33 2.38 12.71 -1.44
CA SER A 33 2.03 11.61 -2.34
C SER A 33 3.25 10.74 -2.70
N GLN A 34 4.43 11.35 -2.87
CA GLN A 34 5.66 10.59 -3.07
C GLN A 34 6.03 9.81 -1.82
N GLU A 35 6.05 10.45 -0.64
CA GLU A 35 6.43 9.77 0.60
C GLU A 35 5.50 8.60 0.95
N ILE A 36 4.19 8.76 0.69
CA ILE A 36 3.23 7.65 0.81
C ILE A 36 3.57 6.53 -0.17
N SER A 37 3.92 6.86 -1.42
CA SER A 37 4.32 5.86 -2.42
C SER A 37 5.58 5.10 -1.99
N ASN A 38 6.56 5.80 -1.41
CA ASN A 38 7.78 5.21 -0.84
C ASN A 38 7.44 4.28 0.34
N LEU A 39 6.57 4.72 1.26
CA LEU A 39 6.10 3.88 2.38
C LEU A 39 5.44 2.58 1.89
N LEU A 40 4.61 2.67 0.84
CA LEU A 40 3.98 1.48 0.25
C LEU A 40 5.01 0.55 -0.39
N ALA A 41 6.03 1.09 -1.04
CA ALA A 41 7.14 0.29 -1.57
C ALA A 41 7.88 -0.45 -0.46
N PHE A 42 8.21 0.22 0.66
CA PHE A 42 8.84 -0.41 1.82
C PHE A 42 7.96 -1.50 2.44
N LYS A 43 6.66 -1.27 2.59
CA LYS A 43 5.73 -2.30 3.09
C LYS A 43 5.74 -3.53 2.19
N LYS A 44 5.73 -3.33 0.86
CA LYS A 44 5.75 -4.42 -0.11
C LYS A 44 7.06 -5.20 -0.06
N GLU A 45 8.19 -4.52 0.07
CA GLU A 45 9.51 -5.14 0.17
C GLU A 45 9.66 -5.91 1.49
N ALA A 46 9.32 -5.29 2.63
CA ALA A 46 9.29 -5.95 3.93
C ALA A 46 8.49 -7.26 3.86
N PHE A 47 7.29 -7.17 3.30
CA PHE A 47 6.38 -8.31 3.15
C PHE A 47 6.94 -9.41 2.25
N ARG A 48 7.55 -9.06 1.11
CA ARG A 48 8.22 -10.03 0.21
C ARG A 48 9.37 -10.76 0.90
N GLU A 49 10.02 -10.11 1.85
CA GLU A 49 11.11 -10.70 2.62
C GLU A 49 10.66 -11.48 3.85
N GLY A 50 9.33 -11.67 4.03
CA GLY A 50 8.74 -12.34 5.19
C GLY A 50 8.68 -11.46 6.44
N GLY A 51 9.03 -10.18 6.33
CA GLY A 51 8.92 -9.20 7.40
C GLY A 51 7.65 -8.35 7.32
N TYR A 52 7.48 -7.47 8.30
CA TYR A 52 6.41 -6.48 8.32
C TYR A 52 6.88 -5.16 8.94
N VAL A 53 6.31 -4.06 8.47
CA VAL A 53 6.59 -2.73 9.00
C VAL A 53 5.87 -2.56 10.35
N ILE A 54 6.64 -2.36 11.42
CA ILE A 54 6.12 -2.15 12.79
C ILE A 54 5.96 -0.68 13.14
N TYR A 55 6.66 0.20 12.42
CA TYR A 55 6.57 1.64 12.58
C TYR A 55 6.90 2.33 11.26
N SER A 56 6.20 3.43 10.98
CA SER A 56 6.48 4.30 9.85
C SER A 56 6.29 5.76 10.23
N ASN A 57 7.14 6.64 9.69
CA ASN A 57 7.04 8.09 9.85
C ASN A 57 7.34 8.78 8.51
N ILE A 58 6.56 9.80 8.19
CA ILE A 58 6.79 10.69 7.04
C ILE A 58 7.02 12.10 7.59
N ALA A 59 8.17 12.68 7.27
CA ALA A 59 8.52 14.05 7.65
C ALA A 59 8.67 14.93 6.41
N LEU A 60 8.22 16.18 6.49
CA LEU A 60 8.33 17.17 5.41
C LEU A 60 9.30 18.29 5.82
N ASP A 61 10.21 18.67 4.93
CA ASP A 61 10.98 19.92 5.08
C ASP A 61 10.17 21.07 4.50
N MET A 62 9.67 21.94 5.39
CA MET A 62 8.83 23.07 5.06
C MET A 62 9.65 24.37 5.00
N ARG A 63 9.53 25.11 3.89
CA ARG A 63 10.16 26.42 3.70
C ARG A 63 9.18 27.44 3.16
N LYS A 64 9.36 28.69 3.57
CA LYS A 64 8.66 29.81 2.93
C LYS A 64 9.18 30.00 1.51
N ARG A 65 8.27 29.99 0.53
CA ARG A 65 8.54 30.18 -0.90
C ARG A 65 7.51 31.15 -1.47
N GLY A 66 7.97 32.35 -1.81
CA GLY A 66 7.08 33.46 -2.13
C GLY A 66 6.14 33.75 -0.95
N SER A 67 4.84 33.67 -1.22
CA SER A 67 3.78 33.89 -0.22
C SER A 67 3.30 32.61 0.47
N PHE A 68 3.85 31.44 0.14
CA PHE A 68 3.38 30.15 0.62
C PHE A 68 4.39 29.47 1.55
N LEU A 69 3.88 28.73 2.52
CA LEU A 69 4.67 27.71 3.22
C LEU A 69 4.62 26.44 2.37
N ALA A 70 5.78 25.95 1.94
CA ALA A 70 5.86 24.91 0.93
C ALA A 70 6.78 23.77 1.36
N ALA A 71 6.39 22.53 1.06
CA ALA A 71 7.24 21.36 1.26
C ALA A 71 8.29 21.33 0.15
N ILE A 72 9.57 21.37 0.49
CA ILE A 72 10.68 21.32 -0.49
C ILE A 72 11.30 19.93 -0.63
N ALA A 73 11.11 19.08 0.38
CA ALA A 73 11.56 17.71 0.42
C ALA A 73 10.72 16.93 1.44
N GLY A 74 10.75 15.61 1.32
CA GLY A 74 10.15 14.68 2.27
C GLY A 74 11.15 13.62 2.67
N ARG A 75 10.82 12.88 3.73
CA ARG A 75 11.56 11.69 4.13
C ARG A 75 10.61 10.68 4.75
N THR A 76 10.66 9.47 4.23
CA THR A 76 9.97 8.30 4.77
C THR A 76 10.95 7.45 5.58
N GLN A 77 10.60 7.13 6.82
CA GLN A 77 11.35 6.23 7.69
C GLN A 77 10.47 5.07 8.11
N VAL A 78 10.98 3.85 8.01
CA VAL A 78 10.29 2.61 8.42
C VAL A 78 11.19 1.77 9.33
N TYR A 79 10.57 1.06 10.27
CA TYR A 79 11.22 -0.05 10.99
C TYR A 79 10.54 -1.35 10.57
N ILE A 80 11.33 -2.28 10.06
CA ILE A 80 10.88 -3.58 9.56
C ILE A 80 11.30 -4.63 10.58
N TYR A 81 10.35 -5.45 10.99
CA TYR A 81 10.62 -6.67 11.73
C TYR A 81 10.61 -7.85 10.77
N THR A 82 11.69 -8.62 10.75
CA THR A 82 11.78 -9.85 9.98
C THR A 82 11.96 -11.02 10.94
N PRO A 83 10.96 -11.91 11.09
CA PRO A 83 11.10 -13.10 11.90
C PRO A 83 12.15 -14.03 11.27
N VAL A 84 13.14 -14.44 12.05
CA VAL A 84 14.15 -15.41 11.65
C VAL A 84 13.88 -16.71 12.40
N SER A 85 13.74 -17.84 11.69
CA SER A 85 13.67 -19.15 12.34
C SER A 85 15.01 -19.49 13.00
N GLN A 86 15.01 -20.33 14.03
CA GLN A 86 16.22 -20.77 14.75
C GLN A 86 17.25 -21.48 13.84
N ASN A 87 16.85 -21.86 12.62
CA ASN A 87 17.71 -22.45 11.59
C ASN A 87 18.20 -21.45 10.50
N GLY A 88 17.94 -20.15 10.64
CA GLY A 88 18.38 -19.12 9.68
C GLY A 88 17.56 -19.05 8.37
N GLU A 89 16.56 -19.93 8.20
CA GLU A 89 15.62 -19.86 7.09
C GLU A 89 14.55 -18.79 7.36
N LYS A 90 14.29 -17.94 6.35
CA LYS A 90 13.19 -16.99 6.36
C LYS A 90 11.88 -17.78 6.44
N VAL A 91 11.08 -17.58 7.48
CA VAL A 91 9.76 -18.21 7.59
C VAL A 91 8.86 -17.55 6.56
N ASN A 92 8.55 -18.27 5.48
CA ASN A 92 7.72 -17.75 4.40
C ASN A 92 6.22 -17.90 4.73
N ASP A 93 5.81 -17.41 5.91
CA ASP A 93 4.44 -17.44 6.46
C ASP A 93 3.40 -16.88 5.47
N PHE A 94 3.83 -15.98 4.59
CA PHE A 94 3.02 -15.49 3.48
C PHE A 94 2.66 -16.57 2.46
N GLN A 95 3.65 -17.33 1.99
CA GLN A 95 3.43 -18.39 1.01
C GLN A 95 2.53 -19.46 1.60
N ASP A 96 2.77 -19.83 2.86
CA ASP A 96 1.96 -20.83 3.56
C ASP A 96 0.49 -20.39 3.69
N ARG A 97 0.22 -19.14 4.09
CA ARG A 97 -1.14 -18.59 4.17
C ARG A 97 -1.79 -18.41 2.80
N GLN A 98 -1.03 -18.01 1.78
CA GLN A 98 -1.53 -17.90 0.43
C GLN A 98 -1.98 -19.28 -0.09
N ASP A 99 -1.13 -20.28 0.09
CA ASP A 99 -1.39 -21.65 -0.33
C ASP A 99 -2.55 -22.27 0.46
N GLU A 100 -2.74 -21.90 1.72
CA GLU A 100 -3.89 -22.31 2.53
C GLU A 100 -5.21 -21.74 2.01
N ILE A 101 -5.25 -20.43 1.73
CA ILE A 101 -6.46 -19.77 1.19
C ILE A 101 -6.80 -20.32 -0.19
N GLU A 102 -5.81 -20.51 -1.07
CA GLU A 102 -6.00 -21.10 -2.40
C GLU A 102 -6.56 -22.53 -2.33
N ARG A 103 -6.03 -23.36 -1.42
CA ARG A 103 -6.56 -24.71 -1.17
C ARG A 103 -8.02 -24.67 -0.73
N LYS A 104 -8.38 -23.75 0.18
CA LYS A 104 -9.74 -23.64 0.70
C LYS A 104 -10.74 -23.14 -0.35
N ILE A 105 -10.33 -22.24 -1.23
CA ILE A 105 -11.14 -21.82 -2.38
C ILE A 105 -11.42 -23.01 -3.29
N LEU A 106 -10.42 -23.81 -3.64
CA LEU A 106 -10.59 -25.00 -4.47
C LEU A 106 -11.52 -26.03 -3.83
N GLU A 107 -11.41 -26.24 -2.52
CA GLU A 107 -12.31 -27.13 -1.78
C GLU A 107 -13.76 -26.68 -1.85
N LEU A 108 -14.03 -25.39 -1.58
CA LEU A 108 -15.39 -24.83 -1.65
C LEU A 108 -15.94 -24.84 -3.07
N GLN A 109 -15.11 -24.61 -4.09
CA GLN A 109 -15.53 -24.73 -5.49
C GLN A 109 -15.93 -26.17 -5.84
N ARG A 110 -15.20 -27.16 -5.34
CA ARG A 110 -15.55 -28.58 -5.52
C ARG A 110 -16.85 -28.93 -4.78
N ARG A 111 -17.08 -28.37 -3.60
CA ARG A 111 -18.33 -28.57 -2.86
C ARG A 111 -19.51 -27.91 -3.58
N LEU A 112 -19.32 -26.70 -4.11
CA LEU A 112 -20.33 -25.96 -4.87
C LEU A 112 -20.76 -26.69 -6.15
N SER A 113 -19.85 -27.42 -6.81
CA SER A 113 -20.19 -28.19 -8.02
C SER A 113 -21.03 -29.44 -7.73
N GLN A 114 -20.97 -29.96 -6.50
CA GLN A 114 -21.71 -31.14 -6.04
C GLN A 114 -22.99 -30.79 -5.28
N GLU A 115 -23.09 -29.56 -4.74
CA GLU A 115 -24.23 -29.11 -3.95
C GLU A 115 -25.46 -28.82 -4.83
N THR A 116 -26.62 -29.32 -4.41
CA THR A 116 -27.89 -29.20 -5.15
C THR A 116 -28.85 -28.24 -4.46
N ASP A 117 -28.71 -28.02 -3.15
CA ASP A 117 -29.55 -27.08 -2.41
C ASP A 117 -29.24 -25.63 -2.82
N PRO A 118 -30.23 -24.86 -3.34
CA PRO A 118 -30.03 -23.48 -3.75
C PRO A 118 -29.53 -22.56 -2.63
N VAL A 119 -29.92 -22.80 -1.36
CA VAL A 119 -29.51 -21.95 -0.23
C VAL A 119 -28.04 -22.16 0.10
N GLU A 120 -27.62 -23.42 0.22
CA GLU A 120 -26.21 -23.76 0.49
C GLU A 120 -25.29 -23.40 -0.67
N ARG A 121 -25.76 -23.52 -1.92
CA ARG A 121 -25.00 -23.04 -3.10
C ARG A 121 -24.71 -21.55 -3.02
N GLU A 122 -25.65 -20.73 -2.57
CA GLU A 122 -25.43 -19.29 -2.47
C GLU A 122 -24.44 -18.94 -1.34
N ARG A 123 -24.55 -19.60 -0.19
CA ARG A 123 -23.57 -19.47 0.91
C ARG A 123 -22.15 -19.82 0.46
N LEU A 124 -21.99 -20.94 -0.24
CA LEU A 124 -20.69 -21.37 -0.76
C LEU A 124 -20.08 -20.36 -1.74
N LYS A 125 -20.90 -19.72 -2.59
CA LYS A 125 -20.43 -18.65 -3.48
C LYS A 125 -19.96 -17.44 -2.69
N GLU A 126 -20.73 -16.99 -1.69
CA GLU A 126 -20.35 -15.85 -0.85
C GLU A 126 -19.02 -16.11 -0.15
N ASP A 127 -18.83 -17.30 0.42
CA ASP A 127 -17.59 -17.67 1.09
C ASP A 127 -16.39 -17.75 0.13
N ILE A 128 -16.59 -18.25 -1.09
CA ILE A 128 -15.57 -18.23 -2.15
C ILE A 128 -15.18 -16.79 -2.49
N GLU A 129 -16.14 -15.88 -2.67
CA GLU A 129 -15.85 -14.49 -3.00
C GLU A 129 -15.14 -13.76 -1.85
N ARG A 130 -15.52 -14.02 -0.60
CA ARG A 130 -14.81 -13.49 0.59
C ARG A 130 -13.36 -13.97 0.63
N LEU A 131 -13.12 -15.25 0.36
CA LEU A 131 -11.76 -15.81 0.34
C LEU A 131 -10.94 -15.28 -0.84
N LYS A 132 -11.53 -15.09 -2.03
CA LYS A 132 -10.85 -14.44 -3.17
C LYS A 132 -10.48 -13.00 -2.84
N LEU A 133 -11.35 -12.26 -2.16
CA LEU A 133 -11.05 -10.92 -1.69
C LEU A 133 -9.90 -10.93 -0.69
N ALA A 134 -9.95 -11.82 0.31
CA ALA A 134 -8.88 -11.98 1.29
C ALA A 134 -7.55 -12.33 0.62
N LEU A 135 -7.55 -13.26 -0.34
CA LEU A 135 -6.37 -13.64 -1.13
C LEU A 135 -5.84 -12.45 -1.93
N SER A 136 -6.72 -11.65 -2.52
CA SER A 136 -6.34 -10.46 -3.29
C SER A 136 -5.72 -9.40 -2.38
N VAL A 137 -6.27 -9.17 -1.19
CA VAL A 137 -5.74 -8.26 -0.17
C VAL A 137 -4.38 -8.76 0.35
N LEU A 138 -4.27 -10.06 0.59
CA LEU A 138 -3.05 -10.72 1.05
C LEU A 138 -1.94 -10.62 -0.02
N LYS A 139 -2.22 -11.02 -1.27
CA LYS A 139 -1.30 -10.86 -2.42
C LYS A 139 -0.91 -9.41 -2.68
N ALA A 140 -1.82 -8.49 -2.39
CA ALA A 140 -1.56 -7.08 -2.53
C ALA A 140 -0.79 -6.47 -1.35
N GLY A 141 -0.58 -7.20 -0.24
CA GLY A 141 0.15 -6.72 0.92
C GLY A 141 -0.43 -5.42 1.49
N LEU A 142 -1.75 -5.36 1.70
CA LEU A 142 -2.54 -4.18 2.13
C LEU A 142 -2.99 -3.18 1.04
N ARG A 143 -3.09 -3.53 -0.25
CA ARG A 143 -3.82 -2.65 -1.19
C ARG A 143 -5.33 -2.74 -1.00
N THR A 144 -5.88 -2.02 -0.02
CA THR A 144 -7.15 -1.26 -0.03
C THR A 144 -7.60 -1.01 1.42
N PRO A 145 -7.43 0.23 1.92
CA PRO A 145 -8.44 1.27 1.73
C PRO A 145 -7.88 2.65 1.27
N GLU A 146 -6.81 2.68 0.48
CA GLU A 146 -6.28 3.95 -0.08
C GLU A 146 -6.91 4.33 -1.43
N LEU A 147 -7.48 3.36 -2.17
CA LEU A 147 -8.33 3.65 -3.35
C LEU A 147 -9.60 4.43 -2.96
N LEU A 148 -10.12 4.21 -1.75
CA LEU A 148 -11.22 5.00 -1.21
C LEU A 148 -10.78 6.42 -0.86
N VAL A 149 -9.55 6.64 -0.40
CA VAL A 149 -9.06 8.00 -0.09
C VAL A 149 -8.90 8.83 -1.35
N GLY A 150 -8.37 8.27 -2.44
CA GLY A 150 -8.28 8.97 -3.72
C GLY A 150 -9.64 9.33 -4.32
N VAL A 151 -10.60 8.39 -4.29
CA VAL A 151 -11.96 8.60 -4.82
C VAL A 151 -12.83 9.49 -3.91
N LEU A 152 -12.61 9.48 -2.58
CA LEU A 152 -13.30 10.37 -1.63
C LEU A 152 -12.76 11.80 -1.62
N LEU A 153 -11.50 12.01 -2.01
CA LEU A 153 -10.91 13.35 -2.12
C LEU A 153 -11.29 14.04 -3.43
N ASP A 154 -11.52 13.28 -4.52
CA ASP A 154 -12.01 13.83 -5.80
C ASP A 154 -13.52 14.14 -5.78
N SER A 155 -14.29 13.62 -4.82
CA SER A 155 -15.73 13.94 -4.66
C SER A 155 -16.01 15.13 -3.73
N LEU A 156 -14.97 15.75 -3.18
CA LEU A 156 -15.03 16.95 -2.32
C LEU A 156 -14.70 18.25 -3.08
N VAL A 157 -14.76 18.23 -4.42
CA VAL A 157 -14.62 19.42 -5.28
C VAL A 157 -15.83 19.55 -6.21
#